data_AF-A0A951HK54-F1
#
_entry.id   AF-A0A951HK54-F1
#
_cell.length_a   1.000
_cell.length_b   1.000
_cell.length_c   1.000
_cell.angle_alpha   90.00
_cell.angle_beta   90.00
_cell.angle_gamma   90.00
#
_symmetry.space_group_name_H-M   'P 1'
#
loop_
_entity.id
_entity.type
_entity.pdbx_description
1 polymer ?
#
loop_
_entity_poly.entity_id
_entity_poly.type
_entity_poly.pdbx_seq_one_letter_code
_entity_poly.pdbx_strand_id
1 'polypeptide(L)' 'MAGYSRLFRSRWAALFWAMGICWTAYEVSSLAGGDSGEANAAAPTDATGAGYNDADVAALKGALQNM' A
#
# COMPACT_ATOMS: atom_id res chain seq x y z
N MET A 1 15.97 -32.88 -3.61
CA MET A 1 15.20 -31.65 -3.33
C MET A 1 16.08 -30.73 -2.48
N ALA A 2 16.99 -29.99 -3.11
CA ALA A 2 17.94 -29.14 -2.39
C ALA A 2 17.20 -27.92 -1.83
N GLY A 3 16.83 -27.99 -0.54
CA GLY A 3 16.13 -26.91 0.13
C GLY A 3 16.95 -25.62 0.07
N TYR A 4 16.28 -24.52 -0.29
CA TYR A 4 16.78 -23.13 -0.30
C TYR A 4 17.32 -22.65 1.08
N SER A 5 17.27 -23.50 2.10
CA SER A 5 17.56 -23.28 3.52
C SER A 5 19.02 -22.92 3.86
N ARG A 6 19.89 -22.66 2.87
CA ARG A 6 21.32 -22.38 3.11
C ARG A 6 21.81 -21.06 2.51
N LEU A 7 20.93 -20.20 2.00
CA LEU A 7 21.30 -18.87 1.49
C LEU A 7 22.04 -18.05 2.57
N PHE A 8 21.65 -18.18 3.84
CA PHE A 8 22.38 -17.58 4.96
C PHE A 8 22.92 -18.66 5.89
N ARG A 9 24.13 -19.13 5.60
CA ARG A 9 24.84 -20.08 6.46
C ARG A 9 25.10 -19.53 7.88
N SER A 10 25.07 -18.20 8.02
CA SER A 10 25.28 -17.45 9.26
C SER A 10 24.03 -16.62 9.57
N ARG A 11 23.47 -16.81 10.77
CA ARG A 11 22.30 -16.03 11.25
C ARG A 11 22.64 -14.54 11.35
N TRP A 12 23.87 -14.21 11.72
CA TRP A 12 24.36 -12.83 11.82
C TRP A 12 24.53 -12.18 10.45
N ALA A 13 25.04 -12.92 9.46
CA ALA A 13 25.15 -12.43 8.09
C ALA A 13 23.76 -12.11 7.50
N ALA A 14 22.74 -12.91 7.84
CA ALA A 14 21.36 -12.63 7.44
C ALA A 14 20.84 -11.30 8.01
N LEU A 15 21.16 -10.99 9.28
CA LEU A 15 20.73 -9.75 9.93
C LEU A 15 21.38 -8.52 9.28
N PHE A 16 22.70 -8.56 9.03
CA PHE A 16 23.38 -7.47 8.33
C PHE A 16 22.88 -7.29 6.89
N TRP A 17 22.58 -8.39 6.22
CA TRP A 17 21.99 -8.36 4.89
C TRP A 17 20.60 -7.73 4.89
N ALA A 18 19.73 -8.14 5.83
CA ALA A 18 18.39 -7.57 5.99
C ALA A 18 18.44 -6.07 6.34
N MET A 19 19.36 -5.66 7.20
CA MET A 19 19.55 -4.25 7.55
C MET A 19 19.91 -3.40 6.32
N GLY A 20 20.77 -3.91 5.44
CA GLY A 20 21.08 -3.26 4.16
C GLY A 20 19.85 -3.08 3.26
N ILE A 21 18.96 -4.07 3.22
CA ILE A 21 17.70 -3.97 2.44
C ILE A 21 16.74 -2.95 3.05
N CYS A 22 16.59 -2.94 4.38
CA CYS A 22 15.75 -1.95 5.05
C CYS A 22 16.27 -0.53 4.80
N TRP A 23 17.60 -0.35 4.82
CA TRP A 23 18.23 0.93 4.51
C TRP A 23 17.94 1.38 3.06
N THR A 24 18.13 0.50 2.07
CA THR A 24 17.89 0.87 0.67
C THR A 24 16.41 1.11 0.38
N ALA A 25 15.50 0.35 0.99
CA ALA A 25 14.06 0.58 0.88
C ALA A 25 13.67 1.96 1.45
N TYR A 26 14.28 2.36 2.58
CA TYR A 26 14.06 3.67 3.16
C TYR A 26 14.51 4.79 2.22
N GLU A 27 15.74 4.72 1.71
CA GLU A 27 16.28 5.72 0.77
C GLU A 27 15.46 5.80 -0.53
N VAL A 28 15.00 4.66 -1.06
CA VAL A 28 14.12 4.64 -2.24
C VAL A 28 12.76 5.28 -1.92
N SER A 29 12.17 4.97 -0.77
CA SER A 29 10.88 5.55 -0.37
C SER A 29 10.95 7.06 -0.12
N SER A 30 12.09 7.56 0.40
CA SER A 30 12.30 8.97 0.65
C SER A 30 12.54 9.75 -0.65
N LEU A 31 13.25 9.15 -1.62
CA LEU A 31 13.42 9.72 -2.97
C LEU A 31 12.15 9.69 -3.81
N ALA A 32 11.31 8.67 -3.63
CA ALA A 32 10.07 8.48 -4.39
C ALA A 32 8.96 9.47 -4.00
N GLY A 33 9.17 10.33 -2.99
CA GLY A 33 8.18 11.33 -2.61
C GLY A 33 6.89 10.69 -2.10
N GLY A 34 6.98 9.83 -1.09
CA GLY A 34 5.85 9.50 -0.21
C GLY A 34 4.53 9.15 -0.89
N ASP A 35 4.54 8.35 -1.97
CA ASP A 35 3.29 7.76 -2.45
C ASP A 35 2.89 6.64 -1.47
N SER A 36 2.21 7.06 -0.42
CA SER A 36 1.66 6.23 0.65
C SER A 36 0.47 5.43 0.12
N GLY A 37 0.75 4.40 -0.68
CA GLY A 37 -0.22 3.34 -1.01
C GLY A 37 -1.47 3.80 -1.76
N GLU A 38 -1.54 5.02 -2.28
CA GLU A 38 -2.68 5.50 -3.08
C GLU A 38 -2.79 4.68 -4.37
N ALA A 39 -1.66 4.24 -4.94
CA ALA A 39 -1.64 3.28 -6.05
C ALA A 39 -2.26 1.90 -5.72
N ASN A 40 -2.36 1.52 -4.43
CA ASN A 40 -3.02 0.29 -3.97
C ASN A 40 -4.43 0.54 -3.40
N ALA A 41 -4.84 1.80 -3.26
CA ALA A 41 -6.21 2.12 -2.89
C ALA A 41 -7.09 1.91 -4.14
N ALA A 42 -7.92 0.87 -4.12
CA ALA A 42 -8.96 0.73 -5.12
C ALA A 42 -9.78 2.03 -5.14
N ALA A 43 -9.89 2.66 -6.31
CA ALA A 43 -10.64 3.91 -6.45
C ALA A 43 -12.06 3.69 -5.90
N PRO A 44 -12.56 4.58 -5.02
CA PRO A 44 -13.88 4.43 -4.43
C PRO A 44 -14.91 4.35 -5.57
N THR A 45 -15.71 3.30 -5.52
CA THR A 45 -16.70 2.93 -6.53
C THR A 45 -18.07 2.97 -5.87
N ASP A 46 -19.04 3.57 -6.55
CA ASP A 46 -20.43 3.63 -6.11
C ASP A 46 -21.08 2.23 -6.12
N ALA A 47 -22.22 2.08 -5.44
CA ALA A 47 -23.00 0.83 -5.37
C ALA A 47 -23.36 0.25 -6.75
N THR A 48 -23.32 1.07 -7.80
CA THR A 48 -23.57 0.68 -9.19
C THR A 48 -22.32 0.20 -9.95
N GLY A 49 -21.13 0.28 -9.36
CA GLY A 49 -19.87 -0.04 -10.03
C GLY A 49 -19.25 1.12 -10.81
N ALA A 50 -19.88 2.30 -10.81
CA ALA A 50 -19.32 3.51 -11.41
C ALA A 50 -18.32 4.21 -10.47
N GLY A 51 -17.38 4.97 -11.03
CA GLY A 51 -16.46 5.77 -10.23
C GLY A 51 -17.21 6.78 -9.35
N TYR A 52 -16.79 6.90 -8.09
CA TYR A 52 -17.34 7.86 -7.13
C TYR A 52 -17.46 9.27 -7.75
N ASN A 53 -18.65 9.87 -7.64
CA ASN A 53 -18.91 11.23 -8.14
C ASN A 53 -19.49 12.15 -7.05
N ASP A 54 -19.28 13.47 -7.21
CA ASP A 54 -19.75 14.47 -6.23
C ASP A 54 -21.28 14.63 -6.17
N ALA A 55 -21.99 14.23 -7.23
CA ALA A 55 -23.46 14.24 -7.25
C ALA A 55 -24.05 13.14 -6.35
N ASP A 56 -23.39 11.98 -6.23
CA ASP A 56 -23.80 10.89 -5.33
C ASP A 56 -23.71 11.35 -3.87
N VAL A 57 -22.66 12.09 -3.53
CA VAL A 57 -22.46 12.69 -2.20
C VAL A 57 -23.56 13.70 -1.89
N ALA A 58 -23.94 14.52 -2.87
CA ALA A 58 -25.02 15.49 -2.73
C ALA A 58 -26.37 14.81 -2.52
N ALA A 59 -26.64 13.72 -3.25
CA ALA A 59 -27.86 12.92 -3.11
C ALA A 59 -27.94 12.23 -1.74
N LEU A 60 -26.85 11.62 -1.27
CA LEU A 60 -26.77 11.01 0.06
C LEU A 60 -26.98 12.04 1.17
N LYS A 61 -26.33 13.20 1.06
CA LYS A 61 -26.49 14.30 2.03
C LYS A 61 -27.95 14.78 2.08
N GLY A 62 -28.60 14.90 0.93
CA GLY A 62 -30.03 15.24 0.86
C GLY A 62 -30.94 14.19 1.48
N ALA A 63 -30.67 12.90 1.25
CA ALA A 63 -31.45 11.81 1.85
C ALA A 63 -31.31 11.78 3.39
N LEU A 64 -30.12 12.01 3.92
CA LEU A 64 -29.88 12.08 5.37
C LEU A 64 -30.52 13.31 6.03
N GLN A 65 -30.64 14.43 5.31
CA GLN A 65 -31.29 15.64 5.82
C GLN A 65 -32.81 15.57 5.80
N ASN A 66 -33.38 14.74 4.92
CA ASN A 66 -34.82 14.54 4.76
C ASN A 66 -35.36 13.34 5.57
N MET A 67 -34.50 12.73 6.38
CA MET A 67 -34.84 11.67 7.34
C MET A 67 -35.11 12.29 8.71
#